data_AF-A0A9D6VCC0-F1
#
_entry.id   AF-A0A9D6VCC0-F1
#
_cell.length_a   1.000
_cell.length_b   1.000
_cell.length_c   1.000
_cell.angle_alpha   90.00
_cell.angle_beta   90.00
_cell.angle_gamma   90.00
#
_symmetry.space_group_name_H-M   'P 1'
#
loop_
_entity.id
_entity.type
_entity.pdbx_description
1 polymer ?
#
loop_
_entity_poly.entity_id
_entity_poly.type
_entity_poly.pdbx_seq_one_letter_code
_entity_poly.pdbx_strand_id
1 'polypeptide(L)'
;MVTVLIFGLTLRDAVGETEFDLVISGPTTVRKLLESNQDRMGSLLQFLANREVMIAVNKKVSAEDTVVKDGDIVKLSHQSGASYDGTRHIPV
;
A
#
# COMPACT_ATOMS: atom_id res chain seq x y z
N MET A 1 11.59 -11.98 -6.02
CA MET A 1 10.99 -10.80 -6.64
C MET A 1 9.58 -10.64 -6.10
N VAL A 2 9.20 -9.44 -5.67
CA VAL A 2 7.82 -9.07 -5.30
C VAL A 2 7.34 -8.05 -6.32
N THR A 3 6.16 -8.25 -6.89
CA THR A 3 5.56 -7.29 -7.83
C THR A 3 4.64 -6.34 -7.07
N VAL A 4 4.89 -5.04 -7.18
CA VAL A 4 4.07 -4.00 -6.55
C VAL A 4 3.23 -3.30 -7.61
N LEU A 5 1.92 -3.22 -7.37
CA LEU A 5 0.97 -2.57 -8.26
C LEU A 5 0.32 -1.37 -7.56
N ILE A 6 0.41 -0.20 -8.18
CA ILE A 6 -0.12 1.06 -7.64
C ILE A 6 -1.43 1.43 -8.34
N PHE A 7 -2.47 1.63 -7.54
CA PHE A 7 -3.82 1.96 -7.99
C PHE A 7 -4.34 3.23 -7.32
N GLY A 8 -5.15 3.96 -8.08
CA GLY A 8 -5.64 5.29 -7.71
C GLY A 8 -4.68 6.37 -8.20
N LEU A 9 -5.23 7.43 -8.80
CA LEU A 9 -4.44 8.54 -9.34
C LEU A 9 -3.57 9.16 -8.25
N THR A 10 -4.10 9.35 -7.04
CA THR A 10 -3.35 9.90 -5.90
C THR A 10 -2.07 9.14 -5.59
N LEU A 11 -2.11 7.81 -5.51
CA LEU A 11 -0.90 7.02 -5.22
C LEU A 11 0.03 6.96 -6.43
N ARG A 12 -0.52 6.91 -7.65
CA ARG A 12 0.27 6.91 -8.88
C ARG A 12 1.03 8.22 -9.07
N ASP A 13 0.41 9.35 -8.79
CA ASP A 13 1.05 10.67 -8.86
C ASP A 13 2.12 10.82 -7.78
N ALA A 14 1.91 10.21 -6.60
CA ALA A 14 2.88 10.24 -5.50
C ALA A 14 4.10 9.34 -5.73
N VAL A 15 3.95 8.24 -6.46
CA VAL A 15 5.03 7.27 -6.74
C VAL A 15 5.68 7.51 -8.10
N GLY A 16 4.92 8.06 -9.06
CA GLY A 16 5.34 8.23 -10.45
C GLY A 16 5.30 6.94 -11.29
N GLU A 17 5.01 5.80 -10.67
CA GLU A 17 4.99 4.49 -11.31
C GLU A 17 3.67 3.76 -11.04
N THR A 18 3.23 2.94 -12.00
CA THR A 18 1.99 2.15 -11.88
C THR A 18 2.24 0.71 -11.43
N GLU A 19 3.41 0.18 -11.75
CA GLU A 19 3.81 -1.20 -11.49
C GLU A 19 5.34 -1.30 -11.51
N PHE A 20 5.89 -2.08 -10.59
CA PHE A 20 7.30 -2.39 -10.57
C PHE A 20 7.63 -3.61 -9.71
N ASP A 21 8.79 -4.21 -9.99
CA ASP A 21 9.32 -5.31 -9.21
C ASP A 21 10.34 -4.82 -8.16
N LEU A 22 10.34 -5.50 -7.03
CA LEU A 22 11.30 -5.33 -5.94
C LEU A 22 12.01 -6.65 -5.65
N VAL A 23 13.33 -6.56 -5.45
CA VAL A 23 14.12 -7.68 -4.96
C VAL A 23 14.10 -7.63 -3.44
N ILE A 24 13.61 -8.70 -2.80
CA ILE A 24 13.61 -8.84 -1.35
C ILE A 24 14.68 -9.87 -0.94
N SER A 25 15.40 -9.61 0.14
CA SER A 25 16.43 -10.54 0.65
C SER A 25 15.86 -11.70 1.47
N GLY A 26 14.55 -11.68 1.75
CA GLY A 26 13.82 -12.69 2.51
C GLY A 26 12.40 -12.25 2.83
N PRO A 27 11.61 -13.08 3.54
CA PRO A 27 10.26 -12.72 3.96
C PRO A 27 10.26 -11.42 4.78
N THR A 28 9.41 -10.48 4.40
CA THR A 28 9.29 -9.16 5.05
C THR A 28 7.82 -8.79 5.19
N THR A 29 7.48 -7.81 6.04
CA THR A 29 6.11 -7.27 6.08
C THR A 29 5.91 -6.23 4.98
N VAL A 30 4.66 -5.95 4.59
CA VAL A 30 4.34 -4.87 3.65
C VAL A 30 4.89 -3.53 4.17
N ARG A 31 4.68 -3.21 5.45
CA ARG A 31 5.25 -2.02 6.09
C ARG A 31 6.76 -1.91 5.88
N LYS A 32 7.49 -2.98 6.23
CA LYS A 32 8.95 -3.00 6.13
C LYS A 32 9.42 -2.97 4.67
N LEU A 33 8.65 -3.54 3.74
CA LEU A 33 8.90 -3.44 2.31
C LEU A 33 8.87 -1.98 1.84
N LEU A 34 7.87 -1.20 2.28
CA LEU A 34 7.78 0.24 1.99
C LEU A 34 8.93 1.02 2.63
N GLU A 35 9.20 0.78 3.92
CA GLU A 35 10.26 1.44 4.69
C GLU A 35 11.68 1.14 4.19
N SER A 36 11.90 -0.02 3.55
CA SER A 36 13.21 -0.41 3.00
C SER A 36 13.45 0.12 1.58
N ASN A 37 12.44 0.68 0.94
CA ASN A 37 12.50 1.19 -0.43
C ASN A 37 11.97 2.64 -0.48
N GLN A 38 12.43 3.48 0.45
CA GLN A 38 11.93 4.85 0.60
C GLN A 38 12.15 5.71 -0.64
N ASP A 39 13.20 5.44 -1.41
CA ASP A 39 13.51 6.16 -2.65
C ASP A 39 12.36 6.09 -3.67
N ARG A 40 11.59 5.00 -3.66
CA ARG A 40 10.46 4.77 -4.60
C ARG A 40 9.10 4.82 -3.91
N MET A 41 9.03 4.33 -2.68
CA MET A 41 7.76 4.13 -1.95
C MET A 41 7.64 4.98 -0.69
N GLY A 42 8.60 5.86 -0.40
CA GLY A 42 8.57 6.70 0.80
C GLY A 42 7.32 7.59 0.85
N SER A 43 6.86 8.08 -0.30
CA SER A 43 5.63 8.85 -0.41
C SER A 43 4.39 8.08 0.00
N LEU A 44 4.39 6.74 -0.08
CA LEU A 44 3.28 5.87 0.32
C LEU A 44 3.14 5.73 1.85
N LEU A 45 4.20 5.97 2.60
CA LEU A 45 4.19 5.84 4.07
C LEU A 45 3.22 6.82 4.72
N GLN A 46 3.06 8.03 4.17
CA GLN A 46 2.11 9.02 4.69
C GLN A 46 0.65 8.55 4.51
N PHE A 47 0.33 8.00 3.34
CA PHE A 47 -1.01 7.47 3.05
C PHE A 47 -1.30 6.24 3.91
N LEU A 48 -0.28 5.41 4.16
CA LEU A 48 -0.39 4.27 5.06
C LEU A 48 -0.70 4.73 6.50
N ALA A 49 0.01 5.75 7.00
CA ALA A 49 -0.22 6.32 8.32
C ALA A 49 -1.63 6.94 8.46
N ASN A 50 -2.15 7.55 7.40
CA ASN A 50 -3.50 8.11 7.35
C ASN A 50 -4.61 7.07 7.12
N ARG A 51 -4.27 5.79 6.94
CA ARG A 51 -5.20 4.71 6.53
C ARG A 51 -5.88 4.96 5.18
N GLU A 52 -5.21 5.69 4.30
CA GLU A 52 -5.64 6.03 2.94
C GLU A 52 -5.13 5.02 1.89
N VAL A 53 -4.46 3.95 2.34
CA VAL A 53 -4.02 2.84 1.48
C VAL A 53 -4.75 1.57 1.86
N MET A 54 -5.40 0.95 0.87
CA MET A 54 -5.88 -0.43 0.96
C MET A 54 -4.81 -1.35 0.37
N ILE A 55 -4.39 -2.33 1.16
CA ILE A 55 -3.37 -3.31 0.79
C ILE A 55 -4.04 -4.62 0.41
N ALA A 56 -3.61 -5.24 -0.70
CA ALA A 56 -3.96 -6.60 -1.02
C ALA A 56 -2.73 -7.41 -1.45
N VAL A 57 -2.53 -8.57 -0.84
CA VAL A 57 -1.46 -9.52 -1.20
C VAL A 57 -2.11 -10.71 -1.89
N ASN A 58 -1.66 -11.06 -3.10
CA ASN A 58 -2.20 -12.18 -3.88
C ASN A 58 -3.73 -12.18 -3.97
N LYS A 59 -4.30 -11.01 -4.31
CA LYS A 59 -5.75 -10.77 -4.44
C LYS A 59 -6.56 -10.83 -3.14
N LYS A 60 -5.91 -10.95 -1.97
CA LYS A 60 -6.56 -10.92 -0.66
C LYS A 60 -6.30 -9.60 0.04
N VAL A 61 -7.34 -8.93 0.53
CA VAL A 61 -7.19 -7.75 1.38
C VAL A 61 -6.37 -8.14 2.61
N SER A 62 -5.34 -7.36 2.90
CA SER A 62 -4.31 -7.68 3.89
C SER A 62 -3.97 -6.43 4.70
N ALA A 63 -3.34 -6.65 5.84
CA ALA A 63 -2.84 -5.57 6.69
C ALA A 63 -1.36 -5.29 6.39
N GLU A 64 -0.87 -4.17 6.88
CA GLU A 64 0.52 -3.72 6.70
C GLU A 64 1.57 -4.64 7.36
N ASP A 65 1.17 -5.40 8.37
CA ASP A 65 1.98 -6.40 9.08
C ASP A 65 1.98 -7.77 8.36
N THR A 66 1.22 -7.91 7.28
CA THR A 66 1.18 -9.14 6.48
C THR A 66 2.54 -9.43 5.87
N VAL A 67 2.98 -10.68 6.01
CA VAL A 67 4.27 -11.15 5.48
C VAL A 67 4.14 -11.39 3.98
N VAL A 68 5.05 -10.79 3.23
CA VAL A 68 5.25 -10.89 1.79
C VAL A 68 6.53 -11.68 1.52
N LYS A 69 6.48 -12.55 0.51
CA LYS A 69 7.56 -13.44 0.10
C LYS A 69 7.86 -13.28 -1.38
N ASP A 70 8.96 -13.91 -1.79
CA ASP A 70 9.32 -14.04 -3.19
C ASP A 70 8.18 -14.63 -4.01
N GLY A 71 7.81 -13.97 -5.11
CA GLY A 71 6.71 -14.35 -6.01
C GLY A 71 5.36 -13.71 -5.67
N ASP A 72 5.24 -13.00 -4.54
CA ASP A 72 3.98 -12.36 -4.16
C ASP A 72 3.71 -11.09 -4.98
N ILE A 73 2.41 -10.82 -5.18
CA ILE A 73 1.92 -9.59 -5.79
C ILE A 73 1.26 -8.73 -4.71
N VAL A 74 1.81 -7.55 -4.49
CA VAL A 74 1.31 -6.55 -3.54
C VAL A 74 0.61 -5.43 -4.30
N LYS A 75 -0.69 -5.29 -4.09
CA LYS A 75 -1.50 -4.21 -4.64
C LYS A 75 -1.74 -3.15 -3.57
N LEU A 76 -1.40 -1.90 -3.90
CA LEU A 76 -1.64 -0.72 -3.09
C LEU A 76 -2.66 0.16 -3.80
N SER A 77 -3.80 0.39 -3.18
CA SER A 77 -4.88 1.18 -3.76
C SER A 77 -5.22 2.36 -2.86
N HIS A 78 -5.35 3.56 -3.44
CA HIS A 78 -5.88 4.70 -2.70
C HIS A 78 -7.30 4.39 -2.23
N GLN A 79 -7.57 4.58 -0.94
CA GLN A 79 -8.91 4.66 -0.40
C GLN A 79 -9.11 6.07 0.14
N SER A 80 -10.03 6.82 -0.48
CA SER A 80 -10.48 8.09 0.05
C SER A 80 -11.10 7.83 1.42
N GLY A 81 -10.57 8.47 2.46
CA GLY A 81 -11.07 8.41 3.83
C GLY A 81 -12.45 9.06 3.98
N ALA A 82 -13.46 8.59 3.25
CA ALA A 82 -14.84 8.68 3.72
C ALA A 82 -15.04 7.53 4.70
N SER A 83 -14.33 7.58 5.83
CA SER A 83 -14.70 6.81 7.01
C SER A 83 -16.00 7.42 7.52
N TYR A 84 -17.12 7.01 6.92
CA TYR A 84 -18.41 7.10 7.57
C TYR A 84 -18.34 6.13 8.76
N ASP A 85 -17.78 6.60 9.88
CA ASP A 85 -17.77 5.86 11.15
C ASP A 85 -19.16 5.83 11.80
N GLY A 86 -20.18 6.38 11.12
CA GLY A 86 -21.57 6.50 11.58
C GLY A 86 -21.74 7.40 12.81
N THR A 87 -20.65 7.91 13.39
CA THR A 87 -20.61 8.53 14.72
C THR A 87 -20.17 10.00 14.66
N ARG A 88 -19.29 10.35 13.71
CA ARG A 88 -18.71 11.70 13.53
C ARG A 88 -19.17 12.40 12.25
N HIS A 89 -19.73 11.67 11.29
CA HIS A 89 -20.23 12.21 10.03
C HIS A 89 -21.71 11.87 9.81
N ILE A 90 -22.58 12.41 10.67
CA ILE A 90 -24.00 12.53 10.34
C ILE A 90 -24.15 13.73 9.40
N PRO A 91 -24.66 13.55 8.16
CA PRO A 91 -24.98 14.67 7.31
C PRO A 91 -26.14 15.45 7.95
N VAL A 92 -25.98 16.78 8.06
CA VAL A 92 -27.01 17.70 8.56
C VAL A 92 -27.96 18.06 7.43
#